data_AF-A0A844Z2F5-F1
#
_entry.id   AF-A0A844Z2F5-F1
#
_cell.length_a   1.000
_cell.length_b   1.000
_cell.length_c   1.000
_cell.angle_alpha   90.00
_cell.angle_beta   90.00
_cell.angle_gamma   90.00
#
_symmetry.space_group_name_H-M   'P 1'
#
loop_
_entity.id
_entity.type
_entity.pdbx_description
1 polymer ?
#
loop_
_entity_poly.entity_id
_entity_poly.type
_entity_poly.pdbx_seq_one_letter_code
_entity_poly.pdbx_strand_id
1 'polypeptide(L)'
;MNQTFAFYDARAQESATEAAAAKLDMVRERCLRSEKTWRTLADQALRVQAERAKAEIAKSERQENERRDAERIADEAREDALLDAELLQQAAGNHPEN
;
A
#
# COMPACT_ATOMS: atom_id res chain seq x y z
N MET A 1 7.38 20.24 3.24
CA MET A 1 5.96 20.22 3.67
C MET A 1 5.16 19.55 2.56
N ASN A 2 4.57 18.38 2.79
CA ASN A 2 3.86 17.65 1.73
C ASN A 2 2.45 18.23 1.60
N GLN A 3 2.18 18.99 0.56
CA GLN A 3 0.87 19.62 0.37
C GLN A 3 -0.19 18.56 0.00
N THR A 4 -1.39 18.72 0.55
CA THR A 4 -2.48 17.73 0.44
C THR A 4 -3.44 18.08 -0.69
N PHE A 5 -4.28 17.13 -1.09
CA PHE A 5 -5.40 17.40 -2.02
C PHE A 5 -6.22 18.61 -1.57
N ALA A 6 -6.62 18.67 -0.30
CA ALA A 6 -7.42 19.75 0.24
C ALA A 6 -6.76 21.13 0.10
N PHE A 7 -5.42 21.19 0.20
CA PHE A 7 -4.69 22.43 -0.03
C PHE A 7 -4.80 22.89 -1.49
N TYR A 8 -4.53 21.99 -2.44
CA TYR A 8 -4.61 22.33 -3.86
C TYR A 8 -6.04 22.63 -4.31
N ASP A 9 -7.03 21.90 -3.79
CA ASP A 9 -8.44 22.11 -4.06
C ASP A 9 -8.92 23.48 -3.57
N ALA A 10 -8.53 23.89 -2.35
CA ALA A 10 -8.84 25.22 -1.83
C ALA A 10 -8.26 26.33 -2.74
N ARG A 11 -7.01 26.19 -3.19
CA ARG A 11 -6.36 27.17 -4.09
C ARG A 11 -6.98 27.21 -5.48
N ALA A 12 -7.46 26.07 -5.98
CA ALA A 12 -8.24 26.01 -7.20
C ALA A 12 -9.56 26.79 -7.03
N GLN A 13 -10.27 26.57 -5.92
CA GLN A 13 -11.54 27.25 -5.63
C GLN A 13 -11.39 28.76 -5.44
N GLU A 14 -10.32 29.20 -4.76
CA GLU A 14 -9.96 30.62 -4.66
C GLU A 14 -9.76 31.24 -6.05
N SER A 15 -8.97 30.58 -6.90
CA SER A 15 -8.69 31.05 -8.26
C SER A 15 -9.95 31.11 -9.14
N ALA A 16 -10.84 30.11 -9.00
CA ALA A 16 -12.13 30.08 -9.71
C ALA A 16 -13.04 31.25 -9.26
N THR A 17 -13.06 31.53 -7.96
CA THR A 17 -13.84 32.63 -7.37
C THR A 17 -13.31 33.98 -7.86
N GLU A 18 -11.98 34.16 -7.90
CA GLU A 18 -11.35 35.35 -8.46
C GLU A 18 -11.65 35.52 -9.95
N ALA A 19 -11.61 34.44 -10.74
CA ALA A 19 -11.96 34.47 -12.16
C ALA A 19 -13.42 34.90 -12.37
N ALA A 20 -14.34 34.42 -11.55
CA ALA A 20 -15.75 34.80 -11.60
C ALA A 20 -15.97 36.27 -11.24
N ALA A 21 -15.21 36.81 -10.29
CA ALA A 21 -15.29 38.22 -9.88
C ALA A 21 -14.52 39.18 -10.81
N ALA A 22 -13.67 38.65 -11.71
CA ALA A 22 -12.82 39.45 -12.57
C ALA A 22 -13.62 40.28 -13.59
N LYS A 23 -13.42 41.60 -13.54
CA LYS A 23 -14.03 42.56 -14.47
C LYS A 23 -13.26 42.72 -15.79
N LEU A 24 -11.98 42.35 -15.79
CA LEU A 24 -11.10 42.41 -16.97
C LEU A 24 -10.80 41.00 -17.47
N ASP A 25 -10.90 40.79 -18.77
CA ASP A 25 -10.70 39.48 -19.39
C ASP A 25 -9.30 38.93 -19.14
N MET A 26 -8.26 39.77 -19.22
CA MET A 26 -6.88 39.37 -18.93
C MET A 26 -6.70 38.85 -17.50
N VAL A 27 -7.43 39.41 -16.54
CA VAL A 27 -7.40 38.95 -15.14
C VAL A 27 -8.13 37.62 -15.03
N ARG A 28 -9.31 37.49 -15.65
CA ARG A 28 -10.06 36.23 -15.69
C ARG A 28 -9.23 35.09 -16.26
N GLU A 29 -8.60 35.30 -17.41
CA GLU A 29 -7.76 34.29 -18.07
C GLU A 29 -6.56 33.87 -17.21
N ARG A 30 -5.94 34.82 -16.50
CA ARG A 30 -4.86 34.50 -15.56
C ARG A 30 -5.38 33.64 -14.41
N CYS A 31 -6.50 34.01 -13.79
CA CYS A 31 -7.11 33.25 -12.70
C CYS A 31 -7.51 31.84 -13.16
N LEU A 32 -8.09 31.67 -14.35
CA LEU A 32 -8.43 30.36 -14.91
C LEU A 32 -7.19 29.48 -15.17
N ARG A 33 -6.07 30.06 -15.60
CA ARG A 33 -4.80 29.30 -15.73
C ARG A 33 -4.26 28.85 -14.37
N SER A 34 -4.36 29.70 -13.35
CA SER A 34 -4.01 29.34 -11.97
C SER A 34 -4.91 28.21 -11.46
N GLU A 35 -6.23 28.33 -11.63
CA GLU A 35 -7.20 27.29 -11.28
C GLU A 35 -6.83 25.94 -11.93
N LYS A 36 -6.61 25.93 -13.24
CA LYS A 36 -6.24 24.71 -13.98
C LYS A 36 -4.97 24.07 -13.43
N THR A 37 -3.98 24.88 -13.07
CA THR A 37 -2.73 24.41 -12.46
C THR A 37 -3.01 23.77 -11.10
N TRP A 38 -3.78 24.43 -10.25
CA TRP A 38 -4.14 23.90 -8.93
C TRP A 38 -4.98 22.64 -9.01
N ARG A 39 -5.96 22.57 -9.92
CA ARG A 39 -6.74 21.35 -10.18
C ARG A 39 -5.87 20.18 -10.59
N THR A 40 -4.91 20.40 -11.50
CA THR A 40 -3.98 19.36 -11.94
C THR A 40 -3.15 18.82 -10.77
N LEU A 41 -2.68 19.69 -9.88
CA LEU A 41 -1.93 19.29 -8.68
C LEU A 41 -2.81 18.55 -7.66
N ALA A 42 -4.07 18.96 -7.51
CA ALA A 42 -5.05 18.27 -6.67
C ALA A 42 -5.27 16.83 -7.17
N ASP A 43 -5.49 16.66 -8.48
CA ASP A 43 -5.66 15.34 -9.10
C ASP A 43 -4.41 14.46 -8.91
N GLN A 44 -3.22 15.05 -9.07
CA GLN A 44 -1.97 14.34 -8.81
C GLN A 44 -1.85 13.90 -7.34
N ALA A 45 -2.24 14.75 -6.39
CA ALA A 45 -2.23 14.42 -4.97
C ALA A 45 -3.21 13.29 -4.63
N LEU A 46 -4.37 13.21 -5.29
CA LEU A 46 -5.29 12.07 -5.15
C LEU A 46 -4.70 10.80 -5.72
N ARG A 47 -4.10 10.85 -6.92
CA ARG A 47 -3.46 9.69 -7.53
C ARG A 47 -2.35 9.13 -6.64
N VAL A 48 -1.48 9.99 -6.11
CA VAL A 48 -0.40 9.57 -5.20
C VAL A 48 -0.96 8.93 -3.93
N GLN A 49 -2.04 9.47 -3.34
CA GLN A 49 -2.68 8.86 -2.17
C GLN A 49 -3.27 7.48 -2.49
N ALA A 50 -3.94 7.34 -3.64
CA ALA A 50 -4.50 6.07 -4.08
C ALA A 50 -3.41 5.02 -4.33
N GLU A 51 -2.31 5.40 -5.00
CA GLU A 51 -1.18 4.49 -5.25
C GLU A 51 -0.49 4.06 -3.95
N ARG A 52 -0.37 4.96 -2.97
CA ARG A 52 0.12 4.59 -1.63
C ARG A 52 -0.79 3.58 -0.94
N ALA A 53 -2.10 3.79 -0.97
CA ALA A 53 -3.05 2.84 -0.39
C ALA A 53 -2.94 1.45 -1.04
N LYS A 54 -2.83 1.39 -2.38
CA LYS A 54 -2.59 0.13 -3.11
C LYS A 54 -1.27 -0.52 -2.73
N ALA A 55 -0.19 0.26 -2.60
CA ALA A 55 1.12 -0.25 -2.24
C ALA A 55 1.13 -0.87 -0.83
N GLU A 56 0.43 -0.26 0.13
CA GLU A 56 0.29 -0.82 1.48
C GLU A 56 -0.52 -2.11 1.49
N ILE A 57 -1.62 -2.18 0.73
CA ILE A 57 -2.39 -3.42 0.56
C ILE A 57 -1.51 -4.53 -0.02
N ALA A 58 -0.83 -4.26 -1.14
CA ALA A 58 0.05 -5.23 -1.78
C ALA A 58 1.21 -5.68 -0.88
N LYS A 59 1.71 -4.79 -0.03
CA LYS A 59 2.73 -5.12 0.97
C LYS A 59 2.16 -6.03 2.05
N SER A 60 0.98 -5.73 2.58
CA SER A 60 0.29 -6.57 3.56
C SER A 60 -0.01 -7.96 3.01
N GLU A 61 -0.47 -8.05 1.76
CA GLU A 61 -0.74 -9.33 1.08
C GLU A 61 0.53 -10.16 0.91
N ARG A 62 1.65 -9.54 0.51
CA ARG A 62 2.94 -10.24 0.44
C ARG A 62 3.38 -10.76 1.80
N GLN A 63 3.29 -9.95 2.85
CA GLN A 63 3.66 -10.36 4.21
C GLN A 63 2.78 -11.50 4.73
N GLU A 64 1.48 -11.47 4.42
CA GLU A 64 0.55 -12.54 4.78
C GLU A 64 0.90 -13.84 4.06
N ASN A 65 1.18 -13.79 2.75
CA ASN A 65 1.56 -14.96 1.97
C ASN A 65 2.91 -15.54 2.44
N GLU A 66 3.91 -14.68 2.67
CA GLU A 66 5.21 -15.09 3.21
C GLU A 66 5.04 -15.76 4.59
N ARG A 67 4.17 -15.23 5.45
CA ARG A 67 3.89 -15.84 6.76
C ARG A 67 3.23 -17.22 6.61
N ARG A 68 2.24 -17.34 5.72
CA ARG A 68 1.55 -18.61 5.44
C ARG A 68 2.49 -19.65 4.86
N ASP A 69 3.40 -19.24 3.99
CA ASP A 69 4.43 -20.11 3.42
C ASP A 69 5.42 -20.55 4.50
N ALA A 70 5.86 -19.64 5.38
CA ALA A 70 6.72 -19.98 6.51
C ALA A 70 6.04 -20.92 7.51
N GLU A 71 4.74 -20.74 7.77
CA GLU A 71 3.95 -21.63 8.62
C GLU A 71 3.85 -23.04 8.02
N ARG A 72 3.55 -23.14 6.72
CA ARG A 72 3.52 -24.42 6.01
C ARG A 72 4.86 -25.14 6.08
N ILE A 73 5.96 -24.43 5.81
CA ILE A 73 7.32 -25.00 5.89
C ILE A 73 7.63 -25.46 7.32
N ALA A 74 7.20 -24.71 8.34
CA ALA A 74 7.40 -25.09 9.74
C ALA A 74 6.59 -26.34 10.11
N ASP A 75 5.37 -26.49 9.59
CA ASP A 75 4.55 -27.67 9.84
C ASP A 75 5.08 -28.91 9.12
N GLU A 76 5.52 -28.78 7.86
CA GLU A 76 6.22 -29.86 7.12
C GLU A 76 7.48 -30.32 7.89
N ALA A 77 8.31 -29.38 8.35
CA ALA A 77 9.50 -29.71 9.12
C ALA A 77 9.20 -30.36 10.49
N ARG A 78 8.07 -30.03 11.11
CA ARG A 78 7.61 -30.70 12.35
C ARG A 78 7.20 -32.14 12.07
N GLU A 79 6.47 -32.38 10.99
CA GLU A 79 6.05 -33.72 10.58
C GLU A 79 7.25 -34.61 10.29
N ASP A 80 8.22 -34.11 9.51
CA ASP A 80 9.47 -34.81 9.24
C ASP A 80 10.23 -35.17 10.54
N ALA A 81 10.32 -34.22 11.47
CA ALA A 81 10.98 -34.45 12.76
C ALA A 81 10.25 -35.50 13.63
N LEU A 82 8.91 -35.57 13.54
CA LEU A 82 8.12 -36.59 14.23
C LEU A 82 8.34 -37.98 13.62
N LEU A 83 8.40 -38.07 12.29
CA LEU A 83 8.71 -39.31 11.58
C LEU A 83 10.11 -39.83 11.95
N ASP A 84 11.11 -38.95 11.97
CA ASP A 84 12.47 -39.30 12.38
C ASP A 84 12.51 -39.80 13.84
N ALA A 85 11.78 -39.14 14.74
CA ALA A 85 11.69 -39.56 16.14
C ALA A 85 11.03 -40.94 16.29
N GLU A 86 9.98 -41.22 15.51
CA GLU A 86 9.30 -42.52 15.52
C GLU A 86 10.23 -43.64 15.02
N LEU A 87 10.97 -43.39 13.93
CA LEU A 87 11.95 -44.35 13.40
C LEU A 87 13.03 -44.69 14.43
N LEU A 88 13.54 -43.68 15.15
CA LEU A 88 14.52 -43.90 16.24
C LEU A 88 13.93 -44.75 17.37
N GLN A 89 12.67 -44.51 17.75
CA GLN A 89 12.00 -45.29 18.78
C GLN A 89 11.81 -46.76 18.35
N GLN A 90 11.40 -46.99 17.10
CA GLN A 90 11.26 -48.35 16.55
C GLN A 90 12.61 -49.07 16.48
N ALA A 91 13.69 -48.38 16.10
CA ALA A 91 15.04 -48.95 16.07
C ALA A 91 15.55 -49.32 17.48
N ALA A 92 15.25 -48.49 18.49
CA ALA A 92 15.59 -48.77 19.89
C ALA A 92 14.75 -49.91 20.49
N GLY A 93 13.48 -50.04 20.09
CA GLY A 93 12.59 -51.11 20.54
C GLY A 93 12.82 -52.47 19.88
N ASN A 94 13.50 -52.52 18.74
CA ASN A 94 13.78 -53.75 17.98
C ASN A 94 15.12 -54.42 18.32
N HIS A 95 15.79 -54.07 19.43
CA HIS A 95 16.97 -54.80 19.88
C HIS A 95 16.52 -56.10 20.57
N PRO A 96 16.62 -57.29 19.93
CA PRO A 96 16.28 -58.53 20.59
C PRO A 96 17.43 -58.88 21.52
N GLU A 97 17.15 -58.96 22.82
CA GLU A 97 18.07 -59.55 23.79
C GLU A 97 18.47 -60.96 23.31
N ASN A 98 19.75 -61.13 22.98
CA ASN A 98 20.38 -62.44 22.75
C ASN A 98 21.75 -62.44 23.42
#